data_AF-A0A5R9QBU3-F1
#
_entry.id   AF-A0A5R9QBU3-F1
#
_cell.length_a   1.000
_cell.length_b   1.000
_cell.length_c   1.000
_cell.angle_alpha   90.00
_cell.angle_beta   90.00
_cell.angle_gamma   90.00
#
_symmetry.space_group_name_H-M   'P 1'
#
loop_
_entity.id
_entity.type
_entity.pdbx_description
1 polymer ?
#
loop_
_entity_poly.entity_id
_entity_poly.type
_entity_poly.pdbx_seq_one_letter_code
_entity_poly.pdbx_strand_id
1 'polypeptide(L)'
;MQLTTRSLPIEPVVASAEANEPAKALYFALSEPHRDERTRRRAEDYLVTQLERAAALPCDLPEDPQGLIDWIERHTAEVGQQYQAYLQSRAAGAPRRYFRNKSHALHFLQGVAPTKLVDGAWLYGLLQHWNDPRFTALIQTYLEELGDGLPEKNHVVLYRKLLASQGCEDWQSLDDEHFVQGAIQLSLAEHADHFLPEVIGFNLGYEQLPLHLLITSYELTELGIDPYYFTLHVTVDNASSGHARKAVQGVHAAWPQVGDSKAFYRRVANGYRLNDLGASTLSVIANFDLDREVLKVFEKKSAVGQFVHSDYCRFAGRTVNQWLANPALIPEFLQTLEQRGWIKRNEDPRNSRFWGLIQGEQAEMFGVFSAQEQQLIHDWIAGDWSASGTASEGPSVTSAPGRHVLEGRRQLLRRRAGLPLGEPGPAAPTADSDFDQELRDLERQLASLPTRDAKMALLLPLLAPTRHHTLPGLMATRVFAELFS
;
A
#
# COMPACT_ATOMS: atom_id res chain seq x y z
N MET A 1 14.37 -75.44 18.89
CA MET A 1 13.39 -74.67 18.10
C MET A 1 13.24 -73.29 18.74
N GLN A 2 14.05 -72.33 18.30
CA GLN A 2 13.96 -70.93 18.68
C GLN A 2 13.22 -70.21 17.55
N LEU A 3 12.07 -69.60 17.86
CA LEU A 3 11.35 -68.72 16.94
C LEU A 3 11.72 -67.29 17.29
N THR A 4 12.45 -66.65 16.40
CA THR A 4 12.88 -65.26 16.46
C THR A 4 11.74 -64.34 16.00
N THR A 5 11.29 -63.47 16.88
CA THR A 5 10.41 -62.34 16.57
C THR A 5 11.20 -61.28 15.81
N ARG A 6 10.92 -61.12 14.51
CA ARG A 6 11.41 -59.99 13.71
C ARG A 6 10.50 -58.78 13.96
N SER A 7 10.98 -57.82 14.74
CA SER A 7 10.42 -56.46 14.77
C SER A 7 10.66 -55.78 13.43
N LEU A 8 9.60 -55.24 12.84
CA LEU A 8 9.69 -54.35 11.67
C LEU A 8 10.30 -53.01 12.11
N PRO A 9 11.14 -52.37 11.29
CA PRO A 9 11.64 -51.04 11.58
C PRO A 9 10.50 -50.03 11.48
N ILE A 10 10.28 -49.27 12.55
CA ILE A 10 9.48 -48.04 12.53
C ILE A 10 10.28 -47.04 11.71
N GLU A 11 9.85 -46.76 10.49
CA GLU A 11 10.37 -45.63 9.74
C GLU A 11 10.06 -44.35 10.53
N PRO A 12 11.04 -43.46 10.76
CA PRO A 12 10.74 -42.16 11.32
C PRO A 12 9.83 -41.45 10.31
N VAL A 13 8.63 -41.06 10.76
CA VAL A 13 7.83 -40.07 10.07
C VAL A 13 8.68 -38.81 10.04
N VAL A 14 9.36 -38.59 8.92
CA VAL A 14 9.97 -37.33 8.60
C VAL A 14 8.80 -36.37 8.49
N ALA A 15 8.60 -35.54 9.51
CA ALA A 15 7.72 -34.38 9.40
C ALA A 15 8.13 -33.66 8.12
N SER A 16 7.21 -33.61 7.15
CA SER A 16 7.40 -32.78 5.97
C SER A 16 7.72 -31.39 6.48
N ALA A 17 8.85 -30.82 6.07
CA ALA A 17 9.09 -29.40 6.23
C ALA A 17 7.87 -28.68 5.65
N GLU A 18 6.99 -28.17 6.51
CA GLU A 18 5.79 -27.44 6.11
C GLU A 18 6.27 -26.27 5.26
N ALA A 19 5.99 -26.35 3.96
CA ALA A 19 6.25 -25.24 3.07
C ALA A 19 5.30 -24.11 3.51
N ASN A 20 5.83 -23.11 4.22
CA ASN A 20 5.10 -21.89 4.55
C ASN A 20 4.41 -21.39 3.26
N GLU A 21 3.09 -21.24 3.32
CA GLU A 21 2.28 -20.72 2.20
C GLU A 21 2.82 -19.33 1.80
N PRO A 22 3.30 -19.14 0.55
CA PRO A 22 3.84 -17.84 0.12
C PRO A 22 2.77 -16.76 0.12
N ALA A 23 3.00 -15.66 0.85
CA ALA A 23 2.04 -14.59 1.02
C ALA A 23 1.62 -13.97 -0.32
N LYS A 24 2.55 -13.84 -1.26
CA LYS A 24 2.32 -13.31 -2.61
C LYS A 24 1.36 -14.18 -3.40
N ALA A 25 1.55 -15.50 -3.38
CA ALA A 25 0.69 -16.42 -4.11
C ALA A 25 -0.74 -16.42 -3.53
N LEU A 26 -0.86 -16.36 -2.21
CA LEU A 26 -2.16 -16.26 -1.53
C LEU A 26 -2.85 -14.92 -1.78
N TYR A 27 -2.11 -13.80 -1.71
CA TYR A 27 -2.63 -12.46 -2.00
C TYR A 27 -3.31 -12.40 -3.37
N PHE A 28 -2.65 -12.89 -4.41
CA PHE A 28 -3.23 -12.91 -5.76
C PHE A 28 -4.42 -13.86 -5.87
N ALA A 29 -4.36 -15.04 -5.26
CA ALA A 29 -5.48 -15.98 -5.24
C ALA A 29 -6.72 -15.39 -4.54
N LEU A 30 -6.54 -14.62 -3.46
CA LEU A 30 -7.63 -13.95 -2.75
C LEU A 30 -8.17 -12.71 -3.49
N SER A 31 -7.34 -12.13 -4.38
CA SER A 31 -7.70 -11.00 -5.24
C SER A 31 -8.51 -11.40 -6.47
N GLU A 32 -8.71 -12.70 -6.71
CA GLU A 32 -9.58 -13.19 -7.79
C GLU A 32 -11.08 -13.06 -7.40
N PRO A 33 -11.98 -12.74 -8.37
CA PRO A 33 -13.42 -12.62 -8.09
C PRO A 33 -14.09 -13.90 -7.60
N HIS A 34 -13.57 -15.06 -8.00
CA HIS A 34 -14.10 -16.37 -7.63
C HIS A 34 -13.05 -17.16 -6.85
N ARG A 35 -13.27 -17.24 -5.53
CA ARG A 35 -12.42 -18.01 -4.61
C ARG A 35 -12.96 -19.42 -4.44
N ASP A 36 -12.15 -20.40 -4.80
CA ASP A 36 -12.47 -21.81 -4.57
C ASP A 36 -12.26 -22.19 -3.10
N GLU A 37 -12.86 -23.32 -2.70
CA GLU A 37 -12.78 -23.82 -1.33
C GLU A 37 -11.33 -24.08 -0.87
N ARG A 38 -10.44 -24.42 -1.82
CA ARG A 38 -9.02 -24.62 -1.55
C ARG A 38 -8.34 -23.32 -1.13
N THR A 39 -8.63 -22.21 -1.83
CA THR A 39 -8.07 -20.89 -1.50
C THR A 39 -8.56 -20.40 -0.14
N ARG A 40 -9.83 -20.66 0.21
CA ARG A 40 -10.35 -20.34 1.55
C ARG A 40 -9.59 -21.07 2.65
N ARG A 41 -9.38 -22.38 2.50
CA ARG A 41 -8.61 -23.17 3.50
C ARG A 41 -7.17 -22.68 3.62
N ARG A 42 -6.51 -22.40 2.49
CA ARG A 42 -5.16 -21.80 2.50
C ARG A 42 -5.13 -20.47 3.27
N ALA A 43 -6.17 -19.63 3.14
CA ALA A 43 -6.26 -18.37 3.88
C ALA A 43 -6.42 -18.57 5.39
N GLU A 44 -7.20 -19.58 5.80
CA GLU A 44 -7.37 -19.95 7.21
C GLU A 44 -6.06 -20.48 7.81
N ASP A 45 -5.43 -21.47 7.16
CA ASP A 45 -4.16 -22.07 7.58
C ASP A 45 -3.05 -21.00 7.66
N TYR A 46 -3.02 -20.08 6.69
CA TYR A 46 -2.09 -18.95 6.70
C TYR A 46 -2.34 -18.02 7.90
N LEU A 47 -3.59 -17.67 8.22
CA LEU A 47 -3.90 -16.85 9.39
C LEU A 47 -3.50 -17.51 10.70
N VAL A 48 -3.76 -18.81 10.86
CA VAL A 48 -3.34 -19.56 12.05
C VAL A 48 -1.82 -19.46 12.22
N THR A 49 -1.07 -19.69 11.14
CA THR A 49 0.40 -19.56 11.13
C THR A 49 0.84 -18.13 11.49
N GLN A 50 0.20 -17.10 10.94
CA GLN A 50 0.56 -15.71 11.27
C GLN A 50 0.20 -15.36 12.72
N LEU A 51 -0.91 -15.88 13.26
CA LEU A 51 -1.31 -15.66 14.66
C LEU A 51 -0.36 -16.32 15.65
N GLU A 52 0.19 -17.49 15.31
CA GLU A 52 1.26 -18.13 16.10
C GLU A 52 2.52 -17.27 16.15
N ARG A 53 2.93 -16.70 14.99
CA ARG A 53 4.05 -15.76 14.92
C ARG A 53 3.75 -14.48 15.70
N ALA A 54 2.57 -13.91 15.53
CA ALA A 54 2.14 -12.70 16.20
C ALA A 54 2.12 -12.88 17.71
N ALA A 55 1.68 -14.02 18.24
CA ALA A 55 1.62 -14.28 19.68
C ALA A 55 2.98 -14.16 20.40
N ALA A 56 4.10 -14.29 19.66
CA ALA A 56 5.46 -14.14 20.19
C ALA A 56 5.95 -12.67 20.22
N LEU A 57 5.23 -11.74 19.60
CA LEU A 57 5.61 -10.33 19.55
C LEU A 57 5.24 -9.59 20.85
N PRO A 58 5.95 -8.48 21.18
CA PRO A 58 5.53 -7.61 22.27
C PRO A 58 4.09 -7.10 22.07
N CYS A 59 3.41 -6.75 23.16
CA CYS A 59 2.12 -6.06 23.10
C CYS A 59 2.11 -5.02 24.20
N ASP A 60 1.81 -3.80 23.80
CA ASP A 60 1.70 -2.62 24.65
C ASP A 60 0.25 -2.26 24.98
N LEU A 61 -0.73 -3.07 24.52
CA LEU A 61 -2.12 -2.92 24.93
C LEU A 61 -2.25 -3.05 26.44
N PRO A 62 -3.11 -2.24 27.09
CA PRO A 62 -3.36 -2.33 28.52
C PRO A 62 -3.94 -3.70 28.91
N GLU A 63 -3.60 -4.21 30.10
CA GLU A 63 -4.19 -5.48 30.58
C GLU A 63 -5.70 -5.38 30.79
N ASP A 64 -6.17 -4.20 31.21
CA ASP A 64 -7.59 -3.87 31.33
C ASP A 64 -8.05 -3.06 30.10
N PRO A 65 -9.00 -3.56 29.30
CA PRO A 65 -9.56 -2.85 28.15
C PRO A 65 -10.16 -1.48 28.49
N GLN A 66 -10.53 -1.20 29.75
CA GLN A 66 -10.97 0.15 30.14
C GLN A 66 -9.87 1.20 29.92
N GLY A 67 -8.59 0.80 29.93
CA GLY A 67 -7.45 1.67 29.67
C GLY A 67 -7.18 1.97 28.19
N LEU A 68 -7.98 1.43 27.25
CA LEU A 68 -7.73 1.61 25.81
C LEU A 68 -7.85 3.07 25.36
N ILE A 69 -8.76 3.84 25.95
CA ILE A 69 -8.89 5.28 25.64
C ILE A 69 -7.64 6.04 26.07
N ASP A 70 -7.16 5.82 27.30
CA ASP A 70 -5.93 6.46 27.78
C ASP A 70 -4.71 6.02 26.96
N TRP A 71 -4.70 4.77 26.46
CA TRP A 71 -3.65 4.26 25.58
C TRP A 71 -3.61 5.01 24.23
N ILE A 72 -4.74 5.16 23.52
CA ILE A 72 -4.76 5.91 22.25
C ILE A 72 -4.41 7.40 22.43
N GLU A 73 -4.83 8.00 23.56
CA GLU A 73 -4.54 9.41 23.86
C GLU A 73 -3.05 9.63 24.15
N ARG A 74 -2.42 8.73 24.91
CA ARG A 74 -0.96 8.75 25.15
C ARG A 74 -0.18 8.56 23.86
N HIS A 75 -0.52 7.56 23.06
CA HIS A 75 0.12 7.32 21.75
C HIS A 75 0.03 8.56 20.85
N THR A 76 -1.15 9.19 20.77
CA THR A 76 -1.36 10.43 20.00
C THR A 76 -0.46 11.57 20.50
N ALA A 77 -0.36 11.75 21.82
CA ALA A 77 0.50 12.77 22.42
C ALA A 77 1.98 12.52 22.12
N GLU A 78 2.44 11.27 22.22
CA GLU A 78 3.81 10.86 21.92
C GLU A 78 4.17 11.09 20.44
N VAL A 79 3.32 10.64 19.51
CA VAL A 79 3.49 10.89 18.07
C VAL A 79 3.53 12.38 17.77
N GLY A 80 2.65 13.17 18.41
CA GLY A 80 2.63 14.63 18.27
C GLY A 80 3.94 15.28 18.71
N GLN A 81 4.50 14.88 19.86
CA GLN A 81 5.78 15.38 20.35
C GLN A 81 6.95 14.98 19.43
N GLN A 82 6.98 13.73 18.97
CA GLN A 82 8.00 13.23 18.05
C GLN A 82 7.97 13.98 16.71
N TYR A 83 6.77 14.29 16.20
CA TYR A 83 6.62 15.07 14.98
C TYR A 83 7.03 16.53 15.17
N GLN A 84 6.71 17.16 16.29
CA GLN A 84 7.21 18.50 16.62
C GLN A 84 8.74 18.55 16.67
N ALA A 85 9.36 17.56 17.31
CA ALA A 85 10.82 17.43 17.34
C ALA A 85 11.42 17.24 15.92
N TYR A 86 10.76 16.44 15.07
CA TYR A 86 11.13 16.32 13.66
C TYR A 86 11.07 17.69 12.96
N LEU A 87 9.98 18.43 13.07
CA LEU A 87 9.84 19.75 12.45
C LEU A 87 10.88 20.76 12.93
N GLN A 88 11.19 20.77 14.24
CA GLN A 88 12.25 21.61 14.80
C GLN A 88 13.62 21.24 14.21
N SER A 89 13.92 19.95 14.06
CA SER A 89 15.18 19.52 13.43
C SER A 89 15.27 19.96 11.96
N ARG A 90 14.17 19.85 11.19
CA ARG A 90 14.11 20.32 9.80
C ARG A 90 14.28 21.83 9.70
N ALA A 91 13.67 22.60 10.60
CA ALA A 91 13.85 24.05 10.68
C ALA A 91 15.29 24.45 11.04
N ALA A 92 16.01 23.61 11.78
CA ALA A 92 17.42 23.79 12.09
C ALA A 92 18.38 23.34 10.97
N GLY A 93 17.86 22.92 9.81
CA GLY A 93 18.66 22.52 8.65
C GLY A 93 19.00 21.03 8.58
N ALA A 94 18.38 20.18 9.42
CA ALA A 94 18.54 18.73 9.28
C ALA A 94 17.96 18.23 7.94
N PRO A 95 18.57 17.20 7.33
CA PRO A 95 18.05 16.60 6.11
C PRO A 95 16.71 15.89 6.35
N ARG A 96 16.07 15.47 5.26
CA ARG A 96 14.96 14.51 5.30
C ARG A 96 15.35 13.27 6.09
N ARG A 97 14.42 12.76 6.90
CA ARG A 97 14.60 11.57 7.75
C ARG A 97 14.36 10.29 6.97
N TYR A 98 13.37 10.26 6.09
CA TYR A 98 13.01 9.02 5.37
C TYR A 98 13.58 9.00 3.96
N PHE A 99 13.26 9.99 3.14
CA PHE A 99 13.59 9.94 1.73
C PHE A 99 14.82 10.77 1.42
N ARG A 100 15.85 10.14 0.86
CA ARG A 100 17.11 10.81 0.46
C ARG A 100 16.93 11.59 -0.85
N ASN A 101 16.21 11.01 -1.80
CA ASN A 101 15.92 11.58 -3.11
C ASN A 101 14.54 11.08 -3.59
N LYS A 102 14.15 11.42 -4.82
CA LYS A 102 12.83 11.07 -5.34
C LYS A 102 12.72 9.56 -5.57
N SER A 103 13.78 8.94 -6.09
CA SER A 103 13.83 7.49 -6.29
C SER A 103 13.60 6.69 -5.02
N HIS A 104 14.15 7.15 -3.88
CA HIS A 104 13.90 6.52 -2.59
C HIS A 104 12.40 6.56 -2.23
N ALA A 105 11.75 7.71 -2.42
CA ALA A 105 10.31 7.80 -2.18
C ALA A 105 9.49 6.90 -3.13
N LEU A 106 9.87 6.83 -4.42
CA LEU A 106 9.19 5.96 -5.39
C LEU A 106 9.35 4.47 -5.04
N HIS A 107 10.55 4.05 -4.61
CA HIS A 107 10.79 2.70 -4.12
C HIS A 107 9.88 2.37 -2.94
N PHE A 108 9.74 3.29 -1.98
CA PHE A 108 8.81 3.13 -0.87
C PHE A 108 7.36 2.97 -1.33
N LEU A 109 6.87 3.85 -2.21
CA LEU A 109 5.49 3.79 -2.72
C LEU A 109 5.20 2.47 -3.42
N GLN A 110 6.15 1.97 -4.22
CA GLN A 110 6.01 0.67 -4.85
C GLN A 110 6.03 -0.45 -3.80
N GLY A 111 6.99 -0.44 -2.88
CA GLY A 111 7.19 -1.48 -1.87
C GLY A 111 5.98 -1.70 -0.96
N VAL A 112 5.26 -0.64 -0.57
CA VAL A 112 4.06 -0.78 0.28
C VAL A 112 2.76 -0.98 -0.51
N ALA A 113 2.82 -1.02 -1.84
CA ALA A 113 1.63 -1.14 -2.67
C ALA A 113 0.75 -2.37 -2.37
N PRO A 114 1.29 -3.59 -2.15
CA PRO A 114 0.43 -4.74 -1.83
C PRO A 114 -0.42 -4.53 -0.57
N THR A 115 0.07 -3.78 0.42
CA THR A 115 -0.69 -3.45 1.64
C THR A 115 -1.74 -2.39 1.35
N LYS A 116 -1.35 -1.32 0.64
CA LYS A 116 -2.19 -0.12 0.44
C LYS A 116 -3.27 -0.31 -0.64
N LEU A 117 -3.13 -1.32 -1.50
CA LEU A 117 -4.12 -1.68 -2.52
C LEU A 117 -5.28 -2.54 -1.98
N VAL A 118 -5.20 -3.00 -0.74
CA VAL A 118 -6.27 -3.74 -0.06
C VAL A 118 -6.68 -3.09 1.26
N ASP A 119 -6.42 -1.79 1.40
CA ASP A 119 -6.71 -1.01 2.60
C ASP A 119 -8.17 -1.15 3.03
N GLY A 120 -8.40 -1.35 4.32
CA GLY A 120 -9.71 -1.64 4.91
C GLY A 120 -10.22 -3.08 4.72
N ALA A 121 -9.57 -3.93 3.90
CA ALA A 121 -10.15 -5.22 3.51
C ALA A 121 -10.52 -6.14 4.69
N TRP A 122 -9.77 -6.09 5.80
CA TRP A 122 -10.03 -6.91 6.99
C TRP A 122 -11.44 -6.74 7.58
N LEU A 123 -12.09 -5.60 7.31
CA LEU A 123 -13.45 -5.30 7.78
C LEU A 123 -14.55 -5.78 6.83
N TYR A 124 -14.20 -6.17 5.60
CA TYR A 124 -15.18 -6.53 4.57
C TYR A 124 -16.15 -7.63 5.06
N GLY A 125 -15.63 -8.66 5.72
CA GLY A 125 -16.43 -9.77 6.23
C GLY A 125 -17.42 -9.36 7.33
N LEU A 126 -17.30 -8.17 7.92
CA LEU A 126 -18.26 -7.65 8.90
C LEU A 126 -19.52 -7.09 8.25
N LEU A 127 -19.50 -6.79 6.96
CA LEU A 127 -20.66 -6.20 6.26
C LEU A 127 -21.90 -7.10 6.29
N GLN A 128 -21.74 -8.41 6.39
CA GLN A 128 -22.87 -9.34 6.54
C GLN A 128 -23.63 -9.13 7.87
N HIS A 129 -22.99 -8.51 8.86
CA HIS A 129 -23.56 -8.19 10.17
C HIS A 129 -24.06 -6.74 10.25
N TRP A 130 -24.40 -6.11 9.12
CA TRP A 130 -24.88 -4.72 9.06
C TRP A 130 -26.06 -4.40 9.99
N ASN A 131 -26.86 -5.40 10.38
CA ASN A 131 -28.02 -5.21 11.26
C ASN A 131 -27.71 -5.47 12.74
N ASP A 132 -26.46 -5.74 13.10
CA ASP A 132 -26.00 -5.94 14.47
C ASP A 132 -25.27 -4.67 14.98
N PRO A 133 -25.83 -3.96 15.98
CA PRO A 133 -25.27 -2.72 16.50
C PRO A 133 -23.83 -2.84 17.03
N ARG A 134 -23.38 -4.05 17.37
CA ARG A 134 -22.03 -4.27 17.88
C ARG A 134 -20.95 -3.96 16.83
N PHE A 135 -21.28 -4.08 15.55
CA PHE A 135 -20.34 -3.85 14.45
C PHE A 135 -20.50 -2.50 13.78
N THR A 136 -21.41 -1.64 14.27
CA THR A 136 -21.71 -0.36 13.61
C THR A 136 -20.46 0.50 13.40
N ALA A 137 -19.64 0.69 14.45
CA ALA A 137 -18.43 1.52 14.36
C ALA A 137 -17.41 0.95 13.35
N LEU A 138 -17.26 -0.38 13.30
CA LEU A 138 -16.32 -1.07 12.40
C LEU A 138 -16.78 -1.01 10.95
N ILE A 139 -18.08 -1.21 10.69
CA ILE A 139 -18.65 -1.07 9.34
C ILE A 139 -18.56 0.38 8.87
N GLN A 140 -18.81 1.36 9.75
CA GLN A 140 -18.62 2.78 9.42
C GLN A 140 -17.18 3.09 9.04
N THR A 141 -16.19 2.58 9.78
CA THR A 141 -14.77 2.70 9.40
C THR A 141 -14.56 2.15 7.99
N TYR A 142 -15.02 0.94 7.69
CA TYR A 142 -14.86 0.37 6.35
C TYR A 142 -15.50 1.24 5.25
N LEU A 143 -16.71 1.76 5.45
CA LEU A 143 -17.35 2.63 4.47
C LEU A 143 -16.57 3.93 4.23
N GLU A 144 -15.97 4.49 5.28
CA GLU A 144 -15.12 5.68 5.19
C GLU A 144 -13.80 5.38 4.44
N GLU A 145 -13.17 4.22 4.65
CA GLU A 145 -12.02 3.72 3.85
C GLU A 145 -12.39 3.59 2.36
N LEU A 146 -13.61 3.13 2.10
CA LEU A 146 -14.20 3.06 0.76
C LEU A 146 -14.58 4.44 0.21
N GLY A 147 -14.39 5.51 0.98
CA GLY A 147 -14.66 6.89 0.62
C GLY A 147 -16.15 7.23 0.55
N ASP A 148 -17.02 6.47 1.20
CA ASP A 148 -18.48 6.55 1.08
C ASP A 148 -18.97 6.45 -0.38
N GLY A 149 -18.19 5.76 -1.23
CA GLY A 149 -18.46 5.67 -2.67
C GLY A 149 -18.04 6.90 -3.47
N LEU A 150 -17.24 7.82 -2.90
CA LEU A 150 -16.61 8.94 -3.60
C LEU A 150 -15.18 8.56 -4.03
N PRO A 151 -14.87 8.58 -5.35
CA PRO A 151 -13.56 8.14 -5.84
C PRO A 151 -12.39 8.99 -5.32
N GLU A 152 -12.62 10.27 -5.01
CA GLU A 152 -11.63 11.19 -4.44
C GLU A 152 -11.39 11.00 -2.94
N LYS A 153 -12.12 10.09 -2.31
CA LYS A 153 -11.93 9.66 -0.92
C LYS A 153 -11.64 8.17 -0.79
N ASN A 154 -11.94 7.35 -1.79
CA ASN A 154 -11.67 5.91 -1.73
C ASN A 154 -10.16 5.64 -1.69
N HIS A 155 -9.69 4.96 -0.63
CA HIS A 155 -8.27 4.78 -0.35
C HIS A 155 -7.54 4.05 -1.49
N VAL A 156 -8.10 2.96 -2.00
CA VAL A 156 -7.51 2.19 -3.10
C VAL A 156 -7.50 2.98 -4.41
N VAL A 157 -8.58 3.72 -4.74
CA VAL A 157 -8.61 4.58 -5.94
C VAL A 157 -7.52 5.65 -5.86
N LEU A 158 -7.37 6.29 -4.70
CA LEU A 158 -6.33 7.30 -4.47
C LEU A 158 -4.92 6.71 -4.60
N TYR A 159 -4.67 5.53 -4.02
CA TYR A 159 -3.37 4.89 -4.09
C TYR A 159 -3.00 4.43 -5.51
N ARG A 160 -3.96 3.83 -6.25
CA ARG A 160 -3.76 3.45 -7.65
C ARG A 160 -3.42 4.66 -8.52
N LYS A 161 -4.13 5.78 -8.30
CA LYS A 161 -3.85 7.04 -9.00
C LYS A 161 -2.44 7.57 -8.66
N LEU A 162 -2.03 7.48 -7.40
CA LEU A 162 -0.68 7.88 -6.97
C LEU A 162 0.39 7.04 -7.71
N LEU A 163 0.28 5.72 -7.69
CA LEU A 163 1.22 4.83 -8.38
C LEU A 163 1.30 5.12 -9.88
N ALA A 164 0.15 5.21 -10.55
CA ALA A 164 0.08 5.50 -11.99
C ALA A 164 0.71 6.87 -12.32
N SER A 165 0.45 7.90 -11.51
CA SER A 165 1.02 9.24 -11.72
C SER A 165 2.54 9.30 -11.59
N GLN A 166 3.13 8.32 -10.88
CA GLN A 166 4.58 8.22 -10.68
C GLN A 166 5.22 7.08 -11.49
N GLY A 167 4.46 6.35 -12.32
CA GLY A 167 4.93 5.19 -13.06
C GLY A 167 5.38 4.01 -12.19
N CYS A 168 4.83 3.87 -10.98
CA CYS A 168 5.20 2.84 -9.98
C CYS A 168 4.24 1.64 -10.03
N GLU A 169 3.85 1.19 -11.22
CA GLU A 169 2.81 0.17 -11.40
C GLU A 169 3.34 -1.28 -11.36
N ASP A 170 4.66 -1.48 -11.44
CA ASP A 170 5.32 -2.80 -11.44
C ASP A 170 5.50 -3.39 -10.04
N TRP A 171 4.58 -3.14 -9.10
CA TRP A 171 4.69 -3.65 -7.72
C TRP A 171 4.46 -5.16 -7.61
N GLN A 172 3.86 -5.80 -8.62
CA GLN A 172 3.63 -7.25 -8.63
C GLN A 172 4.95 -8.04 -8.73
N SER A 173 6.06 -7.40 -9.10
CA SER A 173 7.38 -8.02 -9.18
C SER A 173 8.09 -8.12 -7.82
N LEU A 174 7.56 -7.49 -6.76
CA LEU A 174 8.15 -7.48 -5.41
C LEU A 174 8.28 -8.87 -4.79
N ASP A 175 9.20 -9.00 -3.83
CA ASP A 175 9.43 -10.21 -3.05
C ASP A 175 8.27 -10.50 -2.07
N ASP A 176 8.13 -11.76 -1.66
CA ASP A 176 7.02 -12.28 -0.85
C ASP A 176 6.72 -11.46 0.42
N GLU A 177 7.77 -10.97 1.09
CA GLU A 177 7.67 -10.21 2.34
C GLU A 177 6.80 -8.94 2.24
N HIS A 178 6.73 -8.32 1.06
CA HIS A 178 5.90 -7.13 0.82
C HIS A 178 4.40 -7.45 0.76
N PHE A 179 4.05 -8.72 0.52
CA PHE A 179 2.66 -9.19 0.40
C PHE A 179 2.09 -9.71 1.72
N VAL A 180 2.92 -9.93 2.75
CA VAL A 180 2.49 -10.52 4.03
C VAL A 180 1.32 -9.77 4.66
N GLN A 181 1.42 -8.44 4.77
CA GLN A 181 0.36 -7.60 5.32
C GLN A 181 -0.92 -7.63 4.47
N GLY A 182 -0.81 -7.48 3.15
CA GLY A 182 -1.97 -7.56 2.25
C GLY A 182 -2.65 -8.93 2.32
N ALA A 183 -1.87 -10.02 2.41
CA ALA A 183 -2.41 -11.37 2.55
C ALA A 183 -3.13 -11.57 3.90
N ILE A 184 -2.60 -11.02 5.00
CA ILE A 184 -3.29 -11.02 6.31
C ILE A 184 -4.64 -10.31 6.20
N GLN A 185 -4.68 -9.10 5.64
CA GLN A 185 -5.92 -8.32 5.50
C GLN A 185 -6.99 -9.07 4.68
N LEU A 186 -6.60 -9.65 3.54
CA LEU A 186 -7.49 -10.41 2.69
C LEU A 186 -7.97 -11.71 3.35
N SER A 187 -7.10 -12.41 4.08
CA SER A 187 -7.50 -13.62 4.80
C SER A 187 -8.44 -13.31 5.96
N LEU A 188 -8.22 -12.21 6.69
CA LEU A 188 -9.14 -11.71 7.72
C LEU A 188 -10.51 -11.39 7.13
N ALA A 189 -10.54 -10.79 5.93
CA ALA A 189 -11.76 -10.50 5.19
C ALA A 189 -12.57 -11.77 4.88
N GLU A 190 -11.89 -12.85 4.44
CA GLU A 190 -12.53 -14.11 4.06
C GLU A 190 -13.07 -14.89 5.26
N HIS A 191 -12.42 -14.77 6.43
CA HIS A 191 -12.74 -15.57 7.63
C HIS A 191 -13.16 -14.75 8.85
N ALA A 192 -13.78 -13.58 8.61
CA ALA A 192 -14.11 -12.62 9.67
C ALA A 192 -14.97 -13.22 10.80
N ASP A 193 -15.89 -14.14 10.49
CA ASP A 193 -16.73 -14.80 11.51
C ASP A 193 -15.93 -15.70 12.44
N HIS A 194 -14.97 -16.44 11.89
CA HIS A 194 -14.14 -17.35 12.68
C HIS A 194 -13.12 -16.58 13.51
N PHE A 195 -12.55 -15.51 12.94
CA PHE A 195 -11.49 -14.69 13.53
C PHE A 195 -11.98 -13.32 14.02
N LEU A 196 -13.24 -13.21 14.44
CA LEU A 196 -13.85 -11.91 14.77
C LEU A 196 -13.05 -11.09 15.80
N PRO A 197 -12.58 -11.64 16.94
CA PRO A 197 -11.76 -10.88 17.87
C PRO A 197 -10.42 -10.45 17.26
N GLU A 198 -9.80 -11.27 16.41
CA GLU A 198 -8.56 -10.93 15.71
C GLU A 198 -8.78 -9.81 14.68
N VAL A 199 -9.90 -9.81 13.95
CA VAL A 199 -10.30 -8.70 13.04
C VAL A 199 -10.40 -7.40 13.82
N ILE A 200 -11.07 -7.42 14.98
CA ILE A 200 -11.22 -6.25 15.86
C ILE A 200 -9.85 -5.78 16.38
N GLY A 201 -8.99 -6.72 16.76
CA GLY A 201 -7.61 -6.45 17.17
C GLY A 201 -6.77 -5.82 16.07
N PHE A 202 -6.82 -6.39 14.86
CA PHE A 202 -6.11 -5.88 13.70
C PHE A 202 -6.53 -4.43 13.43
N ASN A 203 -7.84 -4.18 13.41
CA ASN A 203 -8.41 -2.84 13.29
C ASN A 203 -7.91 -1.89 14.38
N LEU A 204 -7.87 -2.34 15.65
CA LEU A 204 -7.38 -1.51 16.75
C LEU A 204 -5.95 -1.03 16.52
N GLY A 205 -5.07 -1.88 15.98
CA GLY A 205 -3.69 -1.51 15.69
C GLY A 205 -3.53 -0.67 14.44
N TYR A 206 -4.22 -1.04 13.35
CA TYR A 206 -4.08 -0.38 12.05
C TYR A 206 -4.56 1.07 12.07
N GLU A 207 -5.65 1.35 12.78
CA GLU A 207 -6.28 2.68 12.86
C GLU A 207 -5.55 3.67 13.78
N GLN A 208 -4.43 3.27 14.40
CA GLN A 208 -3.61 4.21 15.17
C GLN A 208 -2.76 5.06 14.25
N LEU A 209 -2.86 6.39 14.35
CA LEU A 209 -2.02 7.30 13.58
C LEU A 209 -0.53 7.07 13.89
N PRO A 210 0.28 6.52 12.96
CA PRO A 210 1.69 6.31 13.20
C PRO A 210 2.51 7.53 12.77
N LEU A 211 3.63 7.79 13.47
CA LEU A 211 4.51 8.94 13.17
C LEU A 211 4.91 9.02 11.70
N HIS A 212 5.10 7.87 11.06
CA HIS A 212 5.61 7.86 9.71
C HIS A 212 4.67 8.55 8.71
N LEU A 213 3.34 8.50 8.88
CA LEU A 213 2.41 9.14 7.93
C LEU A 213 2.60 10.66 7.90
N LEU A 214 2.86 11.27 9.06
CA LEU A 214 3.14 12.70 9.18
C LEU A 214 4.44 13.09 8.45
N ILE A 215 5.51 12.35 8.68
CA ILE A 215 6.82 12.60 8.05
C ILE A 215 6.78 12.30 6.55
N THR A 216 6.21 11.17 6.15
CA THR A 216 6.04 10.78 4.75
C THR A 216 5.26 11.86 3.98
N SER A 217 4.13 12.34 4.52
CA SER A 217 3.34 13.40 3.87
C SER A 217 4.15 14.68 3.67
N TYR A 218 4.94 15.06 4.68
CA TYR A 218 5.81 16.23 4.63
C TYR A 218 6.89 16.08 3.54
N GLU A 219 7.63 14.97 3.55
CA GLU A 219 8.78 14.76 2.67
C GLU A 219 8.38 14.45 1.21
N LEU A 220 7.24 13.80 0.98
CA LEU A 220 6.71 13.60 -0.38
C LEU A 220 6.39 14.94 -1.05
N THR A 221 5.86 15.89 -0.28
CA THR A 221 5.59 17.25 -0.78
C THR A 221 6.90 17.93 -1.23
N GLU A 222 7.97 17.83 -0.43
CA GLU A 222 9.29 18.38 -0.78
C GLU A 222 9.87 17.74 -2.07
N LEU A 223 9.52 16.48 -2.33
CA LEU A 223 9.92 15.72 -3.51
C LEU A 223 9.01 15.92 -4.73
N GLY A 224 8.00 16.78 -4.62
CA GLY A 224 7.04 17.02 -5.71
C GLY A 224 6.14 15.81 -6.01
N ILE A 225 5.89 14.96 -5.02
CA ILE A 225 4.96 13.83 -5.07
C ILE A 225 3.68 14.22 -4.32
N ASP A 226 2.52 13.87 -4.86
CA ASP A 226 1.22 14.14 -4.21
C ASP A 226 1.10 13.33 -2.90
N PRO A 227 1.02 13.98 -1.72
CA PRO A 227 0.96 13.29 -0.43
C PRO A 227 -0.48 12.91 -0.02
N TYR A 228 -1.49 13.22 -0.84
CA TYR A 228 -2.88 13.27 -0.39
C TYR A 228 -3.38 11.97 0.24
N TYR A 229 -3.03 10.81 -0.32
CA TYR A 229 -3.36 9.50 0.26
C TYR A 229 -2.89 9.39 1.73
N PHE A 230 -1.65 9.79 2.04
CA PHE A 230 -1.10 9.74 3.40
C PHE A 230 -1.65 10.84 4.30
N THR A 231 -1.94 12.02 3.74
CA THR A 231 -2.51 13.15 4.50
C THR A 231 -3.96 12.89 4.91
N LEU A 232 -4.71 12.12 4.12
CA LEU A 232 -6.09 11.75 4.44
C LEU A 232 -6.16 11.03 5.79
N HIS A 233 -5.36 9.98 5.96
CA HIS A 233 -5.22 9.19 7.19
C HIS A 233 -4.87 10.03 8.42
N VAL A 234 -4.03 11.07 8.28
CA VAL A 234 -3.74 12.01 9.39
C VAL A 234 -5.01 12.66 9.97
N THR A 235 -6.03 12.86 9.14
CA THR A 235 -7.29 13.47 9.58
C THR A 235 -8.34 12.46 10.00
N VAL A 236 -8.48 11.34 9.30
CA VAL A 236 -9.52 10.34 9.57
C VAL A 236 -9.16 9.43 10.76
N ASP A 237 -7.88 9.18 11.02
CA ASP A 237 -7.40 8.25 12.07
C ASP A 237 -7.23 8.92 13.45
N ASN A 238 -7.84 10.09 13.66
CA ASN A 238 -7.62 10.86 14.89
C ASN A 238 -8.26 10.18 16.13
N ALA A 239 -7.60 10.26 17.29
CA ALA A 239 -8.07 9.66 18.54
C ALA A 239 -9.30 10.32 19.19
N SER A 240 -9.73 11.50 18.71
CA SER A 240 -10.88 12.22 19.28
C SER A 240 -12.21 11.64 18.79
N SER A 241 -12.42 11.66 17.48
CA SER A 241 -13.66 11.19 16.84
C SER A 241 -13.41 10.38 15.57
N GLY A 242 -12.15 10.16 15.22
CA GLY A 242 -11.72 9.40 14.06
C GLY A 242 -11.69 7.90 14.30
N HIS A 243 -11.04 7.19 13.38
CA HIS A 243 -11.01 5.73 13.35
C HIS A 243 -10.36 5.10 14.58
N ALA A 244 -9.29 5.69 15.12
CA ALA A 244 -8.68 5.24 16.38
C ALA A 244 -9.70 5.17 17.54
N ARG A 245 -10.61 6.16 17.63
CA ARG A 245 -11.68 6.17 18.64
C ARG A 245 -12.74 5.10 18.34
N LYS A 246 -13.16 4.98 17.07
CA LYS A 246 -14.14 3.97 16.63
C LYS A 246 -13.62 2.55 16.83
N ALA A 247 -12.33 2.32 16.67
CA ALA A 247 -11.71 1.03 16.91
C ALA A 247 -11.86 0.58 18.37
N VAL A 248 -11.61 1.47 19.33
CA VAL A 248 -11.87 1.20 20.77
C VAL A 248 -13.36 0.98 21.04
N GLN A 249 -14.24 1.76 20.40
CA GLN A 249 -15.70 1.53 20.49
C GLN A 249 -16.07 0.14 19.97
N GLY A 250 -15.47 -0.32 18.88
CA GLY A 250 -15.66 -1.67 18.32
C GLY A 250 -15.27 -2.76 19.31
N VAL A 251 -14.12 -2.62 20.00
CA VAL A 251 -13.70 -3.56 21.06
C VAL A 251 -14.74 -3.64 22.17
N HIS A 252 -15.21 -2.50 22.68
CA HIS A 252 -16.19 -2.47 23.77
C HIS A 252 -17.57 -2.96 23.34
N ALA A 253 -18.02 -2.62 22.13
CA ALA A 253 -19.33 -3.03 21.62
C ALA A 253 -19.40 -4.54 21.36
N ALA A 254 -18.30 -5.14 20.88
CA ALA A 254 -18.20 -6.57 20.67
C ALA A 254 -17.88 -7.37 21.95
N TRP A 255 -17.67 -6.70 23.09
CA TRP A 255 -17.27 -7.34 24.34
C TRP A 255 -18.31 -8.39 24.78
N PRO A 256 -17.90 -9.67 24.99
CA PRO A 256 -18.85 -10.72 25.33
C PRO A 256 -19.42 -10.49 26.74
N GLN A 257 -20.75 -10.34 26.82
CA GLN A 257 -21.49 -10.25 28.09
C GLN A 257 -21.63 -11.62 28.78
N VAL A 258 -21.57 -12.69 27.99
CA VAL A 258 -21.58 -14.09 28.43
C VAL A 258 -20.47 -14.81 27.67
N GLY A 259 -19.64 -15.58 28.38
CA GLY A 259 -18.50 -16.31 27.82
C GLY A 259 -17.15 -15.86 28.38
N ASP A 260 -16.07 -16.35 27.77
CA ASP A 260 -14.72 -16.08 28.25
C ASP A 260 -14.19 -14.75 27.67
N SER A 261 -14.45 -13.64 28.38
CA SER A 261 -13.95 -12.32 28.00
C SER A 261 -12.41 -12.24 28.03
N LYS A 262 -11.71 -13.09 28.80
CA LYS A 262 -10.25 -13.14 28.80
C LYS A 262 -9.74 -13.80 27.52
N ALA A 263 -10.38 -14.87 27.06
CA ALA A 263 -10.06 -15.48 25.75
C ALA A 263 -10.35 -14.51 24.61
N PHE A 264 -11.47 -13.78 24.65
CA PHE A 264 -11.77 -12.73 23.68
C PHE A 264 -10.66 -11.69 23.63
N TYR A 265 -10.27 -11.11 24.78
CA TYR A 265 -9.26 -10.07 24.80
C TYR A 265 -7.87 -10.57 24.41
N ARG A 266 -7.51 -11.81 24.75
CA ARG A 266 -6.27 -12.43 24.25
C ARG A 266 -6.25 -12.54 22.73
N ARG A 267 -7.38 -12.87 22.10
CA ARG A 267 -7.51 -12.93 20.64
C ARG A 267 -7.47 -11.54 20.00
N VAL A 268 -8.09 -10.53 20.63
CA VAL A 268 -7.93 -9.11 20.25
C VAL A 268 -6.45 -8.71 20.28
N ALA A 269 -5.73 -9.04 21.35
CA ALA A 269 -4.30 -8.74 21.44
C ALA A 269 -3.47 -9.46 20.37
N ASN A 270 -3.82 -10.70 20.01
CA ASN A 270 -3.13 -11.42 18.92
C ASN A 270 -3.43 -10.80 17.55
N GLY A 271 -4.69 -10.39 17.31
CA GLY A 271 -5.07 -9.64 16.11
C GLY A 271 -4.35 -8.29 16.00
N TYR A 272 -4.22 -7.57 17.11
CA TYR A 272 -3.46 -6.32 17.18
C TYR A 272 -2.01 -6.51 16.72
N ARG A 273 -1.34 -7.54 17.23
CA ARG A 273 0.06 -7.85 16.88
C ARG A 273 0.28 -8.28 15.43
N LEU A 274 -0.76 -8.69 14.70
CA LEU A 274 -0.62 -8.99 13.26
C LEU A 274 -0.15 -7.76 12.46
N ASN A 275 -0.38 -6.54 12.95
CA ASN A 275 0.09 -5.30 12.32
C ASN A 275 1.63 -5.20 12.24
N ASP A 276 2.35 -5.95 13.06
CA ASP A 276 3.81 -5.92 13.14
C ASP A 276 4.50 -7.01 12.30
N LEU A 277 3.74 -7.82 11.55
CA LEU A 277 4.28 -8.85 10.65
C LEU A 277 4.58 -8.30 9.26
N GLY A 278 5.50 -8.96 8.54
CA GLY A 278 5.83 -8.57 7.16
C GLY A 278 6.75 -7.35 7.07
N ALA A 279 6.96 -6.89 5.83
CA ALA A 279 7.69 -5.64 5.59
C ALA A 279 6.90 -4.44 6.14
N SER A 280 7.39 -3.82 7.21
CA SER A 280 6.84 -2.55 7.71
C SER A 280 7.23 -1.38 6.80
N THR A 281 6.44 -0.31 6.81
CA THR A 281 6.77 0.96 6.11
C THR A 281 8.21 1.39 6.39
N LEU A 282 8.63 1.35 7.66
CA LEU A 282 9.98 1.78 8.04
C LEU A 282 11.07 0.84 7.51
N SER A 283 10.83 -0.47 7.45
CA SER A 283 11.77 -1.41 6.83
C SER A 283 11.88 -1.22 5.32
N VAL A 284 10.77 -0.95 4.62
CA VAL A 284 10.79 -0.68 3.17
C VAL A 284 11.59 0.58 2.88
N ILE A 285 11.41 1.64 3.69
CA ILE A 285 12.23 2.86 3.62
C ILE A 285 13.70 2.53 3.89
N ALA A 286 14.01 1.81 4.97
CA ALA A 286 15.40 1.53 5.34
C ALA A 286 16.14 0.66 4.31
N ASN A 287 15.45 -0.22 3.59
CA ASN A 287 16.04 -1.19 2.67
C ASN A 287 16.33 -0.63 1.26
N PHE A 288 16.16 0.67 1.03
CA PHE A 288 16.47 1.27 -0.27
C PHE A 288 17.99 1.37 -0.50
N ASP A 289 18.45 0.73 -1.58
CA ASP A 289 19.81 0.82 -2.10
C ASP A 289 19.77 1.26 -3.57
N LEU A 290 20.18 2.50 -3.83
CA LEU A 290 20.10 3.11 -5.16
C LEU A 290 20.92 2.34 -6.22
N ASP A 291 22.10 1.84 -5.86
CA ASP A 291 22.96 1.12 -6.81
C ASP A 291 22.35 -0.25 -7.14
N ARG A 292 21.86 -0.96 -6.12
CA ARG A 292 21.17 -2.25 -6.32
C ARG A 292 19.92 -2.10 -7.17
N GLU A 293 19.11 -1.07 -6.94
CA GLU A 293 17.89 -0.84 -7.70
C GLU A 293 18.20 -0.50 -9.17
N VAL A 294 19.24 0.30 -9.46
CA VAL A 294 19.67 0.57 -10.84
C VAL A 294 20.11 -0.71 -11.54
N LEU A 295 20.91 -1.56 -10.87
CA LEU A 295 21.33 -2.83 -11.44
C LEU A 295 20.12 -3.71 -11.84
N LYS A 296 19.12 -3.83 -10.96
CA LYS A 296 17.88 -4.57 -11.25
C LYS A 296 17.18 -4.04 -12.51
N VAL A 297 17.10 -2.72 -12.67
CA VAL A 297 16.50 -2.10 -13.86
C VAL A 297 17.27 -2.52 -15.12
N PHE A 298 18.60 -2.41 -15.13
CA PHE A 298 19.39 -2.78 -16.31
C PHE A 298 19.35 -4.29 -16.60
N GLU A 299 19.37 -5.14 -15.59
CA GLU A 299 19.19 -6.59 -15.73
C GLU A 299 17.83 -6.93 -16.33
N LYS A 300 16.75 -6.31 -15.85
CA LYS A 300 15.39 -6.48 -16.41
C LYS A 300 15.34 -6.06 -17.88
N LYS A 301 15.94 -4.91 -18.22
CA LYS A 301 15.96 -4.41 -19.61
C LYS A 301 16.86 -5.23 -20.52
N SER A 302 17.90 -5.88 -19.99
CA SER A 302 18.83 -6.68 -20.80
C SER A 302 18.14 -7.84 -21.50
N ALA A 303 17.11 -8.42 -20.88
CA ALA A 303 16.34 -9.54 -21.42
C ALA A 303 15.80 -9.26 -22.84
N VAL A 304 15.36 -8.03 -23.11
CA VAL A 304 14.88 -7.59 -24.43
C VAL A 304 15.97 -6.82 -25.18
N GLY A 305 16.72 -5.96 -24.48
CA GLY A 305 17.74 -5.08 -25.06
C GLY A 305 18.87 -5.81 -25.78
N GLN A 306 19.17 -7.06 -25.39
CA GLN A 306 20.23 -7.87 -26.00
C GLN A 306 20.07 -8.18 -27.50
N PHE A 307 18.90 -7.90 -28.10
CA PHE A 307 18.61 -8.25 -29.49
C PHE A 307 18.46 -7.05 -30.44
N VAL A 308 18.49 -5.81 -29.93
CA VAL A 308 17.96 -4.65 -30.67
C VAL A 308 19.02 -3.61 -31.07
N HIS A 309 20.29 -3.82 -30.72
CA HIS A 309 21.38 -2.92 -31.14
C HIS A 309 22.06 -3.42 -32.42
N SER A 310 22.47 -2.52 -33.32
CA SER A 310 23.09 -2.87 -34.61
C SER A 310 24.59 -3.26 -34.52
N ASP A 311 25.09 -3.65 -33.34
CA ASP A 311 26.47 -4.10 -33.07
C ASP A 311 27.63 -3.14 -33.48
N TYR A 312 27.34 -1.93 -33.97
CA TYR A 312 28.33 -0.91 -34.31
C TYR A 312 29.05 -0.33 -33.07
N CYS A 313 28.32 -0.13 -31.97
CA CYS A 313 28.88 0.42 -30.75
C CYS A 313 29.54 -0.69 -29.91
N ARG A 314 30.80 -0.49 -29.51
CA ARG A 314 31.58 -1.44 -28.72
C ARG A 314 32.22 -0.80 -27.51
N PHE A 315 32.20 -1.52 -26.40
CA PHE A 315 32.85 -1.16 -25.15
C PHE A 315 33.73 -2.32 -24.69
N ALA A 316 35.01 -2.03 -24.45
CA ALA A 316 36.03 -3.03 -24.09
C ALA A 316 36.02 -4.28 -25.00
N GLY A 317 35.82 -4.09 -26.31
CA GLY A 317 35.83 -5.16 -27.32
C GLY A 317 34.49 -5.88 -27.53
N ARG A 318 33.52 -5.75 -26.61
CA ARG A 318 32.18 -6.35 -26.72
C ARG A 318 31.16 -5.35 -27.29
N THR A 319 30.19 -5.83 -28.06
CA THR A 319 29.03 -5.02 -28.49
C THR A 319 28.05 -4.83 -27.34
N VAL A 320 27.12 -3.88 -27.46
CA VAL A 320 26.06 -3.69 -26.47
C VAL A 320 25.21 -4.97 -26.32
N ASN A 321 24.83 -5.62 -27.41
CA ASN A 321 24.10 -6.90 -27.36
C ASN A 321 24.88 -7.96 -26.56
N GLN A 322 26.20 -8.07 -26.77
CA GLN A 322 27.05 -9.01 -26.04
C GLN A 322 27.15 -8.70 -24.54
N TRP A 323 27.13 -7.43 -24.15
CA TRP A 323 27.04 -7.03 -22.74
C TRP A 323 25.69 -7.41 -22.12
N LEU A 324 24.59 -7.16 -22.83
CA LEU A 324 23.23 -7.39 -22.33
C LEU A 324 22.81 -8.87 -22.35
N ALA A 325 23.48 -9.71 -23.15
CA ALA A 325 23.17 -11.13 -23.29
C ALA A 325 23.40 -11.98 -22.02
N ASN A 326 24.21 -11.48 -21.08
CA ASN A 326 24.40 -12.10 -19.78
C ASN A 326 24.18 -11.06 -18.67
N PRO A 327 23.07 -11.14 -17.91
CA PRO A 327 22.77 -10.21 -16.81
C PRO A 327 23.92 -10.08 -15.79
N ALA A 328 24.70 -11.14 -15.56
CA ALA A 328 25.84 -11.09 -14.64
C ALA A 328 26.96 -10.12 -15.09
N LEU A 329 26.95 -9.68 -16.35
CA LEU A 329 27.91 -8.70 -16.88
C LEU A 329 27.43 -7.24 -16.72
N ILE A 330 26.18 -7.01 -16.31
CA ILE A 330 25.62 -5.66 -16.18
C ILE A 330 26.43 -4.77 -15.23
N PRO A 331 26.88 -5.23 -14.05
CA PRO A 331 27.74 -4.41 -13.18
C PRO A 331 29.03 -3.95 -13.88
N GLU A 332 29.72 -4.88 -14.57
CA GLU A 332 30.95 -4.57 -15.33
C GLU A 332 30.66 -3.63 -16.51
N PHE A 333 29.50 -3.78 -17.15
CA PHE A 333 29.10 -2.93 -18.26
C PHE A 333 28.85 -1.48 -17.81
N LEU A 334 28.11 -1.26 -16.71
CA LEU A 334 27.89 0.08 -16.17
C LEU A 334 29.20 0.74 -15.75
N GLN A 335 30.10 -0.01 -15.11
CA GLN A 335 31.45 0.47 -14.78
C GLN A 335 32.23 0.86 -16.05
N THR A 336 32.11 0.08 -17.12
CA THR A 336 32.76 0.38 -18.40
C THR A 336 32.17 1.65 -19.04
N LEU A 337 30.86 1.85 -18.98
CA LEU A 337 30.20 3.08 -19.46
C LEU A 337 30.68 4.31 -18.68
N GLU A 338 30.86 4.18 -17.37
CA GLU A 338 31.42 5.23 -16.52
C GLU A 338 32.88 5.54 -16.88
N GLN A 339 33.76 4.53 -16.94
CA GLN A 339 35.17 4.69 -17.32
C GLN A 339 35.36 5.31 -18.71
N ARG A 340 34.40 5.09 -19.62
CA ARG A 340 34.40 5.65 -20.98
C ARG A 340 33.72 7.02 -21.06
N GLY A 341 33.27 7.59 -19.95
CA GLY A 341 32.64 8.90 -19.86
C GLY A 341 31.24 8.97 -20.47
N TRP A 342 30.60 7.83 -20.75
CA TRP A 342 29.20 7.78 -21.18
C TRP A 342 28.24 8.08 -20.03
N ILE A 343 28.63 7.65 -18.84
CA ILE A 343 27.99 7.96 -17.56
C ILE A 343 28.99 8.78 -16.76
N LYS A 344 28.57 9.93 -16.23
CA LYS A 344 29.37 10.79 -15.36
C LYS A 344 28.69 10.90 -14.03
N ARG A 345 29.16 10.10 -13.07
CA ARG A 345 28.65 10.05 -11.71
C ARG A 345 28.95 11.33 -10.94
N ASN A 346 28.07 11.70 -10.02
CA ASN A 346 28.22 12.88 -9.15
C ASN A 346 28.29 14.21 -9.94
N GLU A 347 27.63 14.24 -11.09
CA GLU A 347 27.50 15.41 -11.97
C GLU A 347 26.05 15.60 -12.41
N ASP A 348 25.77 16.74 -13.04
CA ASP A 348 24.50 16.95 -13.73
C ASP A 348 24.24 15.80 -14.72
N PRO A 349 23.11 15.07 -14.60
CA PRO A 349 22.81 13.97 -15.52
C PRO A 349 22.84 14.35 -16.98
N ARG A 350 22.57 15.62 -17.33
CA ARG A 350 22.68 16.16 -18.70
C ARG A 350 24.09 16.10 -19.28
N ASN A 351 25.11 15.99 -18.43
CA ASN A 351 26.51 15.82 -18.87
C ASN A 351 26.82 14.37 -19.26
N SER A 352 25.96 13.41 -18.91
CA SER A 352 26.10 12.00 -19.27
C SER A 352 25.50 11.74 -20.64
N ARG A 353 26.29 11.21 -21.57
CA ARG A 353 25.80 10.82 -22.89
C ARG A 353 24.66 9.80 -22.79
N PHE A 354 24.78 8.83 -21.88
CA PHE A 354 23.75 7.82 -21.68
C PHE A 354 22.39 8.43 -21.30
N TRP A 355 22.39 9.47 -20.47
CA TRP A 355 21.15 10.16 -20.08
C TRP A 355 20.42 10.76 -21.29
N GLY A 356 21.16 11.37 -22.21
CA GLY A 356 20.60 11.92 -23.45
C GLY A 356 19.99 10.88 -24.39
N LEU A 357 20.35 9.60 -24.27
CA LEU A 357 19.76 8.52 -25.07
C LEU A 357 18.40 8.07 -24.56
N ILE A 358 18.11 8.31 -23.28
CA ILE A 358 16.88 7.82 -22.62
C ILE A 358 15.89 8.94 -22.29
N GLN A 359 16.36 10.19 -22.21
CA GLN A 359 15.55 11.35 -21.86
C GLN A 359 15.17 12.17 -23.10
N GLY A 360 13.87 12.45 -23.26
CA GLY A 360 13.31 13.29 -24.31
C GLY A 360 12.53 12.52 -25.39
N GLU A 361 11.58 13.19 -26.04
CA GLU A 361 10.66 12.57 -27.02
C GLU A 361 11.36 12.07 -28.30
N GLN A 362 12.55 12.59 -28.60
CA GLN A 362 13.35 12.23 -29.77
C GLN A 362 14.58 11.37 -29.41
N ALA A 363 14.67 10.89 -28.17
CA ALA A 363 15.79 10.09 -27.71
C ALA A 363 15.80 8.71 -28.39
N GLU A 364 16.98 8.18 -28.72
CA GLU A 364 17.12 6.91 -29.45
C GLU A 364 16.53 5.72 -28.67
N MET A 365 16.47 5.80 -27.34
CA MET A 365 15.86 4.80 -26.46
C MET A 365 14.56 5.30 -25.82
N PHE A 366 13.85 6.23 -26.46
CA PHE A 366 12.55 6.69 -26.01
C PHE A 366 11.59 5.51 -25.76
N GLY A 367 10.93 5.51 -24.60
CA GLY A 367 9.97 4.47 -24.19
C GLY A 367 10.60 3.16 -23.69
N VAL A 368 11.93 3.01 -23.73
CA VAL A 368 12.60 1.80 -23.19
C VAL A 368 12.53 1.77 -21.66
N PHE A 369 12.75 2.91 -21.01
CA PHE A 369 12.68 3.06 -19.56
C PHE A 369 11.41 3.81 -19.15
N SER A 370 10.71 3.30 -18.14
CA SER A 370 9.57 3.97 -17.51
C SER A 370 10.00 5.28 -16.84
N ALA A 371 9.04 6.15 -16.52
CA ALA A 371 9.33 7.40 -15.81
C ALA A 371 10.03 7.16 -14.45
N GLN A 372 9.64 6.10 -13.73
CA GLN A 372 10.28 5.71 -12.47
C GLN A 372 11.72 5.22 -12.69
N GLU A 373 11.95 4.36 -13.69
CA GLU A 373 13.28 3.85 -14.03
C GLU A 373 14.22 4.99 -14.47
N GLN A 374 13.70 5.96 -15.24
CA GLN A 374 14.44 7.17 -15.59
C GLN A 374 14.78 8.01 -14.36
N GLN A 375 13.86 8.17 -13.40
CA GLN A 375 14.15 8.88 -12.15
C GLN A 375 15.25 8.18 -11.33
N LEU A 376 15.25 6.85 -11.32
CA LEU A 376 16.27 6.05 -10.64
C LEU A 376 17.65 6.26 -11.26
N ILE A 377 17.74 6.14 -12.59
CA ILE A 377 18.98 6.40 -13.33
C ILE A 377 19.42 7.86 -13.15
N HIS A 378 18.49 8.81 -13.16
CA HIS A 378 18.77 10.23 -12.92
C HIS A 378 19.44 10.43 -11.56
N ASP A 379 18.80 9.96 -10.48
CA ASP A 379 19.31 10.15 -9.12
C ASP A 379 20.62 9.38 -8.89
N TRP A 380 20.81 8.25 -9.57
CA TRP A 380 22.06 7.49 -9.58
C TRP A 380 23.17 8.26 -10.29
N ILE A 381 22.96 8.79 -11.50
CA ILE A 381 23.95 9.62 -12.18
C ILE A 381 24.28 10.87 -11.36
N ALA A 382 23.25 11.55 -10.84
CA ALA A 382 23.40 12.74 -10.03
C ALA A 382 24.22 12.46 -8.75
N GLY A 383 23.98 11.36 -8.05
CA GLY A 383 24.70 11.06 -6.81
C GLY A 383 24.62 12.22 -5.80
N ASP A 384 25.77 12.74 -5.39
CA ASP A 384 25.86 13.92 -4.49
C ASP A 384 25.72 15.27 -5.23
N TRP A 385 25.57 15.25 -6.55
CA TRP A 385 25.32 16.46 -7.32
C TRP A 385 23.95 17.01 -6.95
N SER A 386 23.98 18.18 -6.31
CA SER A 386 22.85 19.06 -6.23
C SER A 386 22.88 19.96 -7.46
N ALA A 387 21.72 20.17 -8.11
CA ALA A 387 21.55 21.19 -9.14
C ALA A 387 21.88 22.62 -8.65
N SER A 388 22.24 22.75 -7.39
CA SER A 388 22.46 24.01 -6.73
C SER A 388 23.57 23.94 -5.66
N GLY A 389 24.67 24.63 -5.97
CA GLY A 389 25.45 25.41 -4.99
C GLY A 389 24.71 26.69 -4.57
N THR A 390 23.44 26.85 -4.93
CA THR A 390 22.50 27.57 -4.10
C THR A 390 21.90 26.57 -3.12
N ALA A 391 21.83 26.91 -1.84
CA ALA A 391 20.88 26.24 -0.97
C ALA A 391 19.56 26.14 -1.74
N SER A 392 18.93 24.97 -1.73
CA SER A 392 17.50 24.92 -1.88
C SER A 392 16.95 25.85 -0.80
N GLU A 393 16.73 27.11 -1.15
CA GLU A 393 15.56 27.83 -0.67
C GLU A 393 14.36 27.05 -1.22
N GLY A 394 14.11 25.88 -0.62
CA GLY A 394 12.73 25.50 -0.35
C GLY A 394 12.07 26.73 0.28
N PRO A 395 10.79 27.00 -0.04
CA PRO A 395 10.14 28.24 0.35
C PRO A 395 10.51 28.57 1.78
N SER A 396 11.17 29.72 1.99
CA SER A 396 11.68 30.13 3.30
C SER A 396 10.63 29.84 4.35
N VAL A 397 10.88 28.89 5.24
CA VAL A 397 9.94 28.49 6.30
C VAL A 397 9.98 29.58 7.37
N THR A 398 9.47 30.76 7.02
CA THR A 398 9.17 31.86 7.96
C THR A 398 7.70 31.83 8.37
N SER A 399 6.95 30.79 8.00
CA SER A 399 5.54 30.64 8.37
C SER A 399 5.27 29.32 9.07
N ALA A 400 4.52 29.40 10.17
CA ALA A 400 4.29 28.34 11.14
C ALA A 400 3.81 27.01 10.49
N PRO A 401 4.21 25.85 11.05
CA PRO A 401 4.03 24.52 10.45
C PRO A 401 2.58 24.11 10.12
N GLY A 402 1.57 24.76 10.72
CA GLY A 402 0.15 24.54 10.37
C GLY A 402 -0.28 25.10 9.01
N ARG A 403 0.51 26.00 8.39
CA ARG A 403 0.17 26.58 7.08
C ARG A 403 0.43 25.65 5.92
N HIS A 404 1.44 24.79 5.94
CA HIS A 404 1.80 23.95 4.78
C HIS A 404 0.77 22.86 4.48
N VAL A 405 0.16 22.23 5.49
CA VAL A 405 -0.92 21.25 5.30
C VAL A 405 -2.18 21.94 4.75
N LEU A 406 -2.50 23.14 5.26
CA LEU A 406 -3.60 23.97 4.75
C LEU A 406 -3.30 24.59 3.37
N GLU A 407 -2.05 24.90 3.05
CA GLU A 407 -1.61 25.46 1.78
C GLU A 407 -1.55 24.40 0.69
N GLY A 408 -1.11 23.17 0.98
CA GLY A 408 -1.27 22.03 0.07
C GLY A 408 -2.74 21.83 -0.29
N ARG A 409 -3.63 21.88 0.71
CA ARG A 409 -5.09 21.85 0.52
C ARG A 409 -5.62 23.04 -0.30
N ARG A 410 -5.11 24.26 -0.09
CA ARG A 410 -5.49 25.48 -0.85
C ARG A 410 -4.93 25.50 -2.28
N GLN A 411 -3.72 25.01 -2.51
CA GLN A 411 -3.10 24.90 -3.84
C GLN A 411 -3.85 23.88 -4.70
N LEU A 412 -4.29 22.77 -4.11
CA LEU A 412 -5.17 21.78 -4.74
C LEU A 412 -6.55 22.35 -5.07
N LEU A 413 -7.19 23.06 -4.13
CA LEU A 413 -8.47 23.74 -4.39
C LEU A 413 -8.33 24.82 -5.47
N ARG A 414 -7.19 25.54 -5.54
CA ARG A 414 -6.91 26.53 -6.61
C ARG A 414 -6.62 25.88 -7.96
N ARG A 415 -5.89 24.76 -8.01
CA ARG A 415 -5.69 23.99 -9.25
C ARG A 415 -6.99 23.38 -9.76
N ARG A 416 -7.91 22.99 -8.87
CA ARG A 416 -9.27 22.52 -9.22
C ARG A 416 -10.21 23.66 -9.62
N ALA A 417 -10.12 24.84 -9.02
CA ALA A 417 -10.93 26.01 -9.38
C ALA A 417 -10.52 26.68 -10.71
N GLY A 418 -9.35 26.34 -11.27
CA GLY A 418 -8.86 26.84 -12.56
C GLY A 418 -9.17 25.95 -13.76
N LEU A 419 -9.78 24.79 -13.57
CA LEU A 419 -10.34 23.98 -14.65
C LEU A 419 -11.79 24.44 -14.86
N PRO A 420 -12.18 24.90 -16.06
CA PRO A 420 -13.57 25.23 -16.31
C PRO A 420 -14.41 23.96 -16.12
N LEU A 421 -15.34 24.01 -15.17
CA LEU A 421 -16.52 23.15 -15.17
C LEU A 421 -17.28 23.51 -16.44
N GLY A 422 -17.09 22.73 -17.51
CA GLY A 422 -17.94 22.85 -18.68
C GLY A 422 -19.39 22.70 -18.22
N GLU A 423 -20.23 23.70 -18.51
CA GLU A 423 -21.66 23.60 -18.27
C GLU A 423 -22.18 22.33 -18.97
N PRO A 424 -23.04 21.53 -18.31
CA PRO A 424 -23.70 20.43 -18.99
C PRO A 424 -24.63 21.03 -20.05
N GLY A 425 -24.18 21.02 -21.31
CA GLY A 425 -25.04 21.29 -22.45
C GLY A 425 -26.23 20.32 -22.43
N PRO A 426 -27.39 20.70 -23.01
CA PRO A 426 -28.57 19.86 -23.00
C PRO A 426 -28.24 18.50 -23.63
N ALA A 427 -28.40 17.43 -22.83
CA ALA A 427 -28.11 16.08 -23.27
C ALA A 427 -28.99 15.74 -24.49
N ALA A 428 -28.35 15.61 -25.64
CA ALA A 428 -28.92 14.86 -26.75
C ALA A 428 -29.12 13.40 -26.29
N PRO A 429 -30.18 12.71 -26.74
CA PRO A 429 -30.40 11.31 -26.36
C PRO A 429 -29.23 10.48 -26.91
N THR A 430 -28.30 10.11 -26.04
CA THR A 430 -27.17 9.27 -26.43
C THR A 430 -27.65 7.83 -26.54
N ALA A 431 -27.51 7.27 -27.73
CA ALA A 431 -27.68 5.86 -28.02
C ALA A 431 -26.89 4.99 -27.03
N ASP A 432 -27.44 3.80 -26.74
CA ASP A 432 -26.87 2.73 -25.91
C ASP A 432 -25.34 2.62 -26.05
N SER A 433 -24.64 3.09 -25.02
CA SER A 433 -23.22 2.81 -24.81
C SER A 433 -23.12 1.69 -23.79
N ASP A 434 -22.52 0.57 -24.19
CA ASP A 434 -22.30 -0.60 -23.33
C ASP A 434 -21.39 -0.27 -22.12
N PHE A 435 -20.64 0.83 -22.16
CA PHE A 435 -19.71 1.25 -21.10
C PHE A 435 -20.40 1.53 -19.75
N ASP A 436 -21.64 2.02 -19.77
CA ASP A 436 -22.42 2.32 -18.55
C ASP A 436 -23.48 1.23 -18.24
N GLN A 437 -23.44 0.11 -18.97
CA GLN A 437 -24.46 -0.94 -18.87
C GLN A 437 -24.48 -1.56 -17.46
N GLU A 438 -23.31 -1.82 -16.87
CA GLU A 438 -23.22 -2.39 -15.52
C GLU A 438 -23.85 -1.48 -14.45
N LEU A 439 -23.71 -0.16 -14.58
CA LEU A 439 -24.31 0.81 -13.66
C LEU A 439 -25.83 0.81 -13.79
N ARG A 440 -26.35 0.89 -15.02
CA ARG A 440 -27.79 0.84 -15.29
C ARG A 440 -28.40 -0.49 -14.83
N ASP A 441 -27.68 -1.58 -14.97
CA ASP A 441 -28.13 -2.90 -14.50
C ASP A 441 -28.23 -2.96 -12.98
N LEU A 442 -27.23 -2.42 -12.28
CA LEU A 442 -27.25 -2.31 -10.82
C LEU A 442 -28.40 -1.42 -10.33
N GLU A 443 -28.63 -0.27 -10.97
CA GLU A 443 -29.76 0.63 -10.67
C GLU A 443 -31.11 -0.07 -10.83
N ARG A 444 -31.31 -0.78 -11.95
CA ARG A 444 -32.54 -1.53 -12.21
C ARG A 444 -32.75 -2.65 -11.19
N GLN A 445 -31.71 -3.40 -10.86
CA GLN A 445 -31.78 -4.45 -9.85
C GLN A 445 -32.14 -3.88 -8.48
N LEU A 446 -31.47 -2.82 -8.03
CA LEU A 446 -31.78 -2.14 -6.76
C LEU A 446 -33.21 -1.59 -6.72
N ALA A 447 -33.71 -1.03 -7.83
CA ALA A 447 -35.08 -0.52 -7.92
C ALA A 447 -36.12 -1.64 -7.85
N SER A 448 -35.81 -2.83 -8.38
CA SER A 448 -36.70 -3.99 -8.36
C SER A 448 -36.80 -4.70 -7.00
N LEU A 449 -35.82 -4.52 -6.12
CA LEU A 449 -35.79 -5.20 -4.83
C LEU A 449 -36.65 -4.47 -3.80
N PRO A 450 -37.62 -5.15 -3.15
CA PRO A 450 -38.63 -4.49 -2.33
C PRO A 450 -38.19 -4.19 -0.88
N THR A 451 -37.18 -4.89 -0.35
CA THR A 451 -36.77 -4.79 1.06
C THR A 451 -35.35 -4.24 1.20
N ARG A 452 -35.08 -3.60 2.35
CA ARG A 452 -33.73 -3.15 2.74
C ARG A 452 -32.76 -4.33 2.73
N ASP A 453 -33.12 -5.44 3.36
CA ASP A 453 -32.28 -6.63 3.47
C ASP A 453 -31.87 -7.20 2.11
N ALA A 454 -32.81 -7.26 1.15
CA ALA A 454 -32.50 -7.75 -0.19
C ALA A 454 -31.54 -6.81 -0.93
N LYS A 455 -31.71 -5.48 -0.77
CA LYS A 455 -30.78 -4.49 -1.33
C LYS A 455 -29.40 -4.59 -0.69
N MET A 456 -29.31 -4.70 0.63
CA MET A 456 -28.04 -4.90 1.35
C MET A 456 -27.32 -6.15 0.82
N ALA A 457 -28.02 -7.28 0.70
CA ALA A 457 -27.45 -8.53 0.18
C ALA A 457 -26.92 -8.41 -1.26
N LEU A 458 -27.63 -7.69 -2.14
CA LEU A 458 -27.16 -7.41 -3.50
C LEU A 458 -25.87 -6.59 -3.54
N LEU A 459 -25.71 -5.65 -2.60
CA LEU A 459 -24.59 -4.72 -2.55
C LEU A 459 -23.31 -5.35 -1.98
N LEU A 460 -23.42 -6.29 -1.03
CA LEU A 460 -22.26 -6.89 -0.33
C LEU A 460 -21.10 -7.32 -1.26
N PRO A 461 -21.33 -8.06 -2.37
CA PRO A 461 -20.22 -8.49 -3.22
C PRO A 461 -19.53 -7.35 -3.98
N LEU A 462 -20.21 -6.20 -4.14
CA LEU A 462 -19.67 -5.03 -4.85
C LEU A 462 -18.77 -4.18 -3.96
N LEU A 463 -18.91 -4.30 -2.64
CA LEU A 463 -18.04 -3.65 -1.66
C LEU A 463 -16.76 -4.48 -1.40
N ALA A 464 -16.58 -5.65 -2.02
CA ALA A 464 -15.39 -6.48 -1.81
C ALA A 464 -14.09 -5.75 -2.17
N PRO A 465 -12.93 -6.10 -1.55
CA PRO A 465 -11.60 -5.54 -1.85
C PRO A 465 -11.27 -5.49 -3.35
N THR A 466 -11.77 -6.46 -4.11
CA THR A 466 -11.52 -6.60 -5.56
C THR A 466 -12.42 -5.71 -6.43
N ARG A 467 -13.49 -5.13 -5.88
CA ARG A 467 -14.55 -4.46 -6.66
C ARG A 467 -14.88 -3.05 -6.20
N HIS A 468 -14.72 -2.69 -4.93
CA HIS A 468 -15.21 -1.41 -4.41
C HIS A 468 -14.67 -0.17 -5.14
N HIS A 469 -13.46 -0.27 -5.70
CA HIS A 469 -12.81 0.81 -6.45
C HIS A 469 -13.34 0.99 -7.90
N THR A 470 -14.23 0.11 -8.37
CA THR A 470 -14.84 0.18 -9.72
C THR A 470 -16.06 1.10 -9.70
N LEU A 471 -16.55 1.54 -10.87
CA LEU A 471 -17.77 2.37 -10.92
C LEU A 471 -18.98 1.71 -10.23
N PRO A 472 -19.32 0.42 -10.48
CA PRO A 472 -20.37 -0.26 -9.73
C PRO A 472 -20.07 -0.35 -8.23
N GLY A 473 -18.82 -0.58 -7.84
CA GLY A 473 -18.41 -0.65 -6.44
C GLY A 473 -18.57 0.67 -5.69
N LEU A 474 -18.22 1.79 -6.32
CA LEU A 474 -18.39 3.14 -5.79
C LEU A 474 -19.88 3.48 -5.62
N MET A 475 -20.70 3.16 -6.63
CA MET A 475 -22.15 3.32 -6.52
C MET A 475 -22.72 2.45 -5.39
N ALA A 476 -22.31 1.18 -5.33
CA ALA A 476 -22.79 0.25 -4.34
C ALA A 476 -22.44 0.69 -2.91
N THR A 477 -21.22 1.20 -2.72
CA THR A 477 -20.77 1.76 -1.43
C THR A 477 -21.66 2.92 -1.00
N ARG A 478 -21.97 3.84 -1.92
CA ARG A 478 -22.84 5.00 -1.63
C ARG A 478 -24.24 4.57 -1.20
N VAL A 479 -24.86 3.67 -1.98
CA VAL A 479 -26.19 3.15 -1.66
C VAL A 479 -26.18 2.34 -0.36
N PHE A 480 -25.13 1.55 -0.11
CA PHE A 480 -24.99 0.80 1.14
C PHE A 480 -24.89 1.75 2.33
N ALA A 481 -24.08 2.82 2.24
CA ALA A 481 -23.93 3.81 3.30
C ALA A 481 -25.25 4.52 3.62
N GLU A 482 -26.02 4.92 2.60
CA GLU A 482 -27.36 5.52 2.76
C GLU A 482 -28.37 4.55 3.42
N LEU A 483 -28.31 3.27 3.05
CA LEU A 483 -29.16 2.25 3.65
C LEU A 483 -28.71 1.86 5.05
N PHE A 484 -27.45 2.06 5.40
CA PHE A 484 -26.87 1.70 6.69
C PHE A 484 -27.08 2.77 7.76
N SER A 485 -27.10 4.05 7.35
CA SER A 485 -27.30 5.22 8.23
C SER A 485 -28.63 5.28 8.97
#